data_AF-A0A3D0D0F1-F1
#
_entry.id   AF-A0A3D0D0F1-F1
#
_cell.length_a   1.000
_cell.length_b   1.000
_cell.length_c   1.000
_cell.angle_alpha   90.00
_cell.angle_beta   90.00
_cell.angle_gamma   90.00
#
_symmetry.space_group_name_H-M   'P 1'
#
loop_
_entity.id
_entity.type
_entity.pdbx_description
1 polymer ?
#
loop_
_entity_poly.entity_id
_entity_poly.type
_entity_poly.pdbx_seq_one_letter_code
_entity_poly.pdbx_strand_id
1 'polypeptide(L)'
;MTRLPILRGVIRPLFPVAALGAAVAGQLELRADPHRGLVLYAVGLIALLASGAPALGGARRAWVERDARLKVRPVPLVAALLLAALAWLESGANRFTLLGVLAWVGATGSWLRAWWPGVESRGAQSLPDRPLSTDRSSRVWPLAPMLVVLLVAAFFRFHGLQQLPPEMTSDHAEKLFDVRDVLAGVHRIFFPRNTGREPAQFYLTALLAGPLGFGLNHMALKTGTAIIGWLTVPLTYAAARRGAGASR
;
A
#
# COMPACT_ATOMS: atom_id res chain seq x y z
N MET A 1 18.83 -28.06 -34.77
CA MET A 1 19.24 -27.48 -33.48
C MET A 1 18.11 -26.61 -32.91
N THR A 2 17.02 -27.23 -32.43
CA THR A 2 15.73 -26.56 -32.15
C THR A 2 15.10 -27.06 -30.84
N ARG A 3 15.86 -27.03 -29.72
CA ARG A 3 15.36 -27.41 -28.37
C ARG A 3 15.62 -26.36 -27.27
N LEU A 4 16.07 -25.15 -27.62
CA LEU A 4 16.41 -24.09 -26.66
C LEU A 4 15.24 -23.23 -26.10
N PRO A 5 14.08 -23.04 -26.75
CA PRO A 5 13.04 -22.15 -26.21
C PRO A 5 12.23 -22.77 -25.05
N ILE A 6 12.08 -24.09 -25.01
CA ILE A 6 11.26 -24.78 -23.99
C ILE A 6 11.98 -24.76 -22.62
N LEU A 7 13.30 -25.01 -22.57
CA LEU A 7 14.06 -24.93 -21.32
C LEU A 7 14.05 -23.52 -20.70
N ARG A 8 14.07 -22.46 -21.52
CA ARG A 8 13.99 -21.08 -21.03
C ARG A 8 12.67 -20.74 -20.35
N GLY A 9 11.57 -21.39 -20.73
CA GLY A 9 10.25 -21.20 -20.12
C GLY A 9 10.10 -21.88 -18.75
N VAL A 10 10.80 -22.99 -18.52
CA VAL A 10 10.73 -23.76 -17.26
C VAL A 10 11.75 -23.28 -16.23
N ILE A 11 12.93 -22.84 -16.66
CA ILE A 11 14.03 -22.47 -15.75
C ILE A 11 13.86 -21.06 -15.17
N ARG A 12 13.33 -20.10 -15.94
CA ARG A 12 13.09 -18.73 -15.47
C ARG A 12 12.19 -18.59 -14.23
N PRO A 13 11.05 -19.30 -14.10
CA PRO A 13 10.20 -19.21 -12.92
C PRO A 13 10.78 -19.87 -11.66
N LEU A 14 11.88 -20.63 -11.77
CA LEU A 14 12.56 -21.21 -10.59
C LEU A 14 13.46 -20.19 -9.87
N PHE A 15 13.93 -19.17 -10.57
CA PHE A 15 14.81 -18.15 -9.98
C PHE A 15 14.15 -17.30 -8.87
N PRO A 16 12.88 -16.86 -8.95
CA PRO A 16 12.21 -16.20 -7.84
C PRO A 16 12.04 -17.11 -6.62
N VAL A 17 11.82 -18.41 -6.83
CA VAL A 17 11.72 -19.40 -5.75
C VAL A 17 13.08 -19.60 -5.10
N ALA A 18 14.14 -19.75 -5.90
CA ALA A 18 15.52 -19.82 -5.40
C ALA A 18 15.94 -18.54 -4.68
N ALA A 19 15.53 -17.37 -5.18
CA ALA A 19 15.77 -16.07 -4.55
C ALA A 19 15.11 -15.99 -3.17
N LEU A 20 13.84 -16.40 -3.08
CA LEU A 20 13.11 -16.45 -1.81
C LEU A 20 13.75 -17.45 -0.84
N GLY A 21 14.11 -18.64 -1.32
CA GLY A 21 14.78 -19.66 -0.50
C GLY A 21 16.11 -19.18 0.05
N ALA A 22 16.93 -18.52 -0.78
CA ALA A 22 18.20 -17.93 -0.36
C ALA A 22 18.01 -16.78 0.64
N ALA A 23 16.99 -15.93 0.45
CA ALA A 23 16.67 -14.85 1.39
C ALA A 23 16.20 -15.40 2.76
N VAL A 24 15.39 -16.45 2.78
CA VAL A 24 14.95 -17.12 4.02
C VAL A 24 16.13 -17.78 4.72
N ALA A 25 16.96 -18.52 3.98
CA ALA A 25 18.19 -19.11 4.54
C ALA A 25 19.13 -18.04 5.09
N GLY A 26 19.29 -16.92 4.37
CA GLY A 26 20.08 -15.78 4.82
C GLY A 26 19.55 -15.16 6.11
N GLN A 27 18.22 -15.05 6.25
CA GLN A 27 17.58 -14.54 7.47
C GLN A 27 17.80 -15.45 8.69
N LEU A 28 17.83 -16.77 8.48
CA LEU A 28 18.10 -17.76 9.53
C LEU A 28 19.57 -17.72 9.96
N GLU A 29 20.49 -17.67 8.99
CA GLU A 29 21.94 -17.63 9.23
C GLU A 29 22.42 -16.29 9.81
N LEU A 30 21.69 -15.19 9.60
CA LEU A 30 22.07 -13.88 10.12
C LEU A 30 22.28 -13.86 11.65
N ARG A 31 21.61 -14.77 12.37
CA ARG A 31 21.75 -14.91 13.82
C ARG A 31 22.96 -15.73 14.24
N ALA A 32 23.45 -16.62 13.38
CA ALA A 32 24.59 -17.51 13.65
C ALA A 32 25.91 -16.94 13.12
N ASP A 33 25.90 -16.48 11.86
CA ASP A 33 27.04 -15.87 11.18
C ASP A 33 26.55 -14.76 10.22
N PRO A 34 26.75 -13.47 10.59
CA PRO A 34 26.32 -12.35 9.76
C PRO A 34 26.90 -12.37 8.34
N HIS A 35 28.11 -12.88 8.14
CA HIS A 35 28.75 -12.92 6.82
C HIS A 35 28.06 -13.92 5.91
N ARG A 36 27.73 -15.12 6.42
CA ARG A 36 26.98 -16.13 5.66
C ARG A 36 25.58 -15.65 5.32
N GLY A 37 24.90 -15.01 6.28
CA GLY A 37 23.60 -14.40 6.03
C GLY A 37 23.64 -13.36 4.91
N LEU A 38 24.64 -12.46 4.91
CA LEU A 38 24.84 -11.46 3.85
C LEU A 38 25.13 -12.10 2.49
N VAL A 39 25.96 -13.14 2.43
CA VAL A 39 26.26 -13.87 1.18
C VAL A 39 24.98 -14.50 0.62
N LEU A 40 24.16 -15.12 1.46
CA LEU A 40 22.89 -15.72 1.05
C LEU A 40 21.88 -14.67 0.55
N TYR A 41 21.84 -13.49 1.16
CA TYR A 41 21.06 -12.36 0.62
C TYR A 41 21.58 -11.90 -0.74
N ALA A 42 22.90 -11.81 -0.93
CA ALA A 42 23.49 -11.44 -2.22
C ALA A 42 23.15 -12.47 -3.31
N VAL A 43 23.22 -13.78 -2.98
CA VAL A 43 22.79 -14.86 -3.88
C VAL A 43 21.30 -14.74 -4.21
N GLY A 44 20.46 -14.47 -3.21
CA GLY A 44 19.02 -14.26 -3.42
C GLY A 44 18.72 -13.07 -4.33
N LEU A 45 19.44 -11.96 -4.14
CA LEU A 45 19.33 -10.78 -5.00
C LEU A 45 19.77 -11.07 -6.44
N ILE A 46 20.91 -11.75 -6.62
CA ILE A 46 21.41 -12.13 -7.95
C ILE A 46 20.41 -13.06 -8.64
N ALA A 47 19.86 -14.06 -7.93
CA ALA A 47 18.85 -14.96 -8.47
C ALA A 47 17.57 -14.19 -8.86
N LEU A 48 17.13 -13.21 -8.06
CA LEU A 48 15.99 -12.38 -8.38
C LEU A 48 16.23 -11.54 -9.65
N LEU A 49 17.39 -10.92 -9.78
CA LEU A 49 17.77 -10.15 -10.97
C LEU A 49 17.89 -11.07 -12.20
N ALA A 50 18.47 -12.26 -12.04
CA ALA A 50 18.64 -13.26 -13.10
C ALA A 50 17.31 -13.89 -13.56
N SER A 51 16.27 -13.87 -12.72
CA SER A 51 14.92 -14.32 -13.10
C SER A 51 14.30 -13.53 -14.26
N GLY A 52 14.91 -12.40 -14.62
CA GLY A 52 14.30 -11.44 -15.54
C GLY A 52 13.12 -10.72 -14.88
N ALA A 53 13.13 -10.62 -13.54
CA ALA A 53 12.29 -9.69 -12.79
C ALA A 53 12.24 -8.40 -13.60
N PRO A 54 11.05 -7.99 -14.04
CA PRO A 54 10.88 -7.15 -15.21
C PRO A 54 11.85 -6.00 -15.07
N ALA A 55 12.83 -5.94 -15.98
CA ALA A 55 13.73 -4.82 -16.05
C ALA A 55 12.81 -3.60 -16.04
N LEU A 56 12.89 -2.80 -14.98
CA LEU A 56 12.04 -1.62 -14.78
C LEU A 56 12.06 -0.68 -16.00
N GLY A 57 13.00 -0.89 -16.94
CA GLY A 57 13.06 -0.29 -18.26
C GLY A 57 11.83 -0.46 -19.15
N GLY A 58 11.06 -1.54 -19.05
CA GLY A 58 9.81 -1.70 -19.81
C GLY A 58 8.71 -0.75 -19.33
N ALA A 59 8.54 -0.64 -18.01
CA ALA A 59 7.66 0.34 -17.40
C ALA A 59 8.16 1.77 -17.71
N ARG A 60 9.48 2.03 -17.59
CA ARG A 60 10.07 3.35 -17.86
C ARG A 60 9.77 3.90 -19.26
N ARG A 61 9.72 3.04 -20.29
CA ARG A 61 9.36 3.47 -21.66
C ARG A 61 7.87 3.84 -21.79
N ALA A 62 6.97 3.09 -21.16
CA ALA A 62 5.53 3.36 -21.22
C ALA A 62 5.12 4.65 -20.49
N TRP A 63 5.88 5.10 -19.49
CA TRP A 63 5.63 6.35 -18.77
C TRP A 63 6.13 7.59 -19.51
N VAL A 64 7.24 7.48 -20.27
CA VAL A 64 7.84 8.62 -20.99
C VAL A 64 7.05 9.02 -22.22
N GLU A 65 6.32 8.10 -22.87
CA GLU A 65 5.55 8.40 -24.10
C GLU A 65 4.13 8.95 -23.85
N ARG A 66 3.66 9.02 -22.60
CA ARG A 66 2.38 9.69 -22.29
C ARG A 66 2.61 11.18 -22.06
N ASP A 67 2.97 11.90 -23.11
CA ASP A 67 2.75 13.35 -23.22
C ASP A 67 1.23 13.63 -23.37
N ALA A 68 0.47 13.20 -22.37
CA ALA A 68 -0.90 13.63 -22.21
C ALA A 68 -0.84 15.10 -21.78
N ARG A 69 -1.06 16.02 -22.71
CA ARG A 69 -1.32 17.42 -22.39
C ARG A 69 -2.40 17.45 -21.30
N LEU A 70 -2.01 17.77 -20.06
CA LEU A 70 -2.92 17.79 -18.92
C LEU A 70 -3.96 18.89 -19.18
N LYS A 71 -5.14 18.51 -19.65
CA LYS A 71 -6.28 19.42 -19.79
C LYS A 71 -6.91 19.60 -18.41
N VAL A 72 -6.73 20.78 -17.83
CA VAL A 72 -7.33 21.15 -16.55
C VAL A 72 -8.78 21.56 -16.76
N ARG A 73 -9.67 21.07 -15.91
CA ARG A 73 -11.08 21.49 -15.91
C ARG A 73 -11.27 22.65 -14.91
N PRO A 74 -11.70 23.85 -15.35
CA PRO A 74 -11.67 25.05 -14.51
C PRO A 74 -12.69 25.01 -13.37
N VAL A 75 -13.92 24.55 -13.62
CA VAL A 75 -14.98 24.49 -12.60
C VAL A 75 -14.57 23.65 -11.37
N PRO A 76 -14.15 22.37 -11.51
CA PRO A 76 -13.71 21.60 -10.36
C PRO A 76 -12.41 22.14 -9.74
N LEU A 77 -11.56 22.85 -10.50
CA LEU A 77 -10.39 23.51 -9.93
C LEU A 77 -10.80 24.65 -8.99
N VAL A 78 -11.69 25.54 -9.44
CA VAL A 78 -12.19 26.64 -8.60
C VAL A 78 -12.91 26.10 -7.36
N ALA A 79 -13.74 25.08 -7.52
CA ALA A 79 -14.38 24.40 -6.39
C ALA A 79 -13.35 23.82 -5.41
N ALA A 80 -12.28 23.19 -5.92
CA ALA A 80 -11.21 22.65 -5.08
C ALA A 80 -10.54 23.74 -4.26
N LEU A 81 -10.23 24.90 -4.85
CA LEU A 81 -9.57 26.02 -4.18
C LEU A 81 -10.46 26.65 -3.10
N LEU A 82 -11.75 26.87 -3.39
CA LEU A 82 -12.70 27.42 -2.43
C LEU A 82 -12.90 26.48 -1.24
N LEU A 83 -13.07 25.18 -1.51
CA LEU A 83 -13.22 24.17 -0.45
C LEU A 83 -11.93 23.97 0.34
N ALA A 84 -10.75 24.07 -0.29
CA ALA A 84 -9.48 24.02 0.39
C ALA A 84 -9.29 25.22 1.32
N ALA A 85 -9.70 26.43 0.90
CA ALA A 85 -9.69 27.61 1.74
C ALA A 85 -10.63 27.45 2.95
N LEU A 86 -11.83 26.91 2.76
CA LEU A 86 -12.74 26.60 3.86
C LEU A 86 -12.15 25.56 4.83
N ALA A 87 -11.57 24.48 4.30
CA ALA A 87 -10.91 23.45 5.11
C ALA A 87 -9.74 24.03 5.92
N TRP A 88 -8.96 24.94 5.34
CA TRP A 88 -7.88 25.65 6.01
C TRP A 88 -8.39 26.50 7.17
N LEU A 89 -9.43 27.31 6.95
CA LEU A 89 -10.03 28.14 8.00
C LEU A 89 -10.56 27.30 9.16
N GLU A 90 -11.28 26.21 8.85
CA GLU A 90 -11.81 25.27 9.85
C GLU A 90 -10.70 24.53 10.62
N SER A 91 -9.52 24.38 10.02
CA SER A 91 -8.37 23.71 10.65
C SER A 91 -7.62 24.59 11.64
N GLY A 92 -7.91 25.90 11.70
CA GLY A 92 -7.13 26.88 12.48
C GLY A 92 -7.05 26.59 13.99
N ALA A 93 -8.09 25.97 14.55
CA ALA A 93 -8.13 25.58 15.97
C ALA A 93 -7.45 24.22 16.26
N ASN A 94 -6.72 23.66 15.28
CA ASN A 94 -6.12 22.32 15.36
C ASN A 94 -7.16 21.24 15.72
N ARG A 95 -8.38 21.34 15.17
CA ARG A 95 -9.48 20.43 15.48
C ARG A 95 -10.21 20.03 14.20
N PHE A 96 -10.50 18.73 14.05
CA PHE A 96 -11.41 18.28 13.02
C PHE A 96 -12.84 18.68 13.38
N THR A 97 -13.44 19.49 12.52
CA THR A 97 -14.88 19.78 12.52
C THR A 97 -15.54 19.02 11.37
N LEU A 98 -16.85 18.74 11.48
CA LEU A 98 -17.58 18.09 10.38
C LEU A 98 -17.49 18.93 9.10
N LEU A 99 -17.67 20.25 9.22
CA LEU A 99 -17.57 21.17 8.09
C LEU A 99 -16.17 21.16 7.46
N GLY A 100 -15.12 21.24 8.27
CA GLY A 100 -13.73 21.21 7.82
C GLY A 100 -13.38 19.90 7.12
N VAL A 101 -13.84 18.76 7.67
CA VAL A 101 -13.63 17.44 7.05
C VAL A 101 -14.37 17.34 5.72
N LEU A 102 -15.64 17.76 5.65
CA LEU A 102 -16.43 17.75 4.40
C LEU A 102 -15.79 18.68 3.36
N ALA A 103 -15.33 19.85 3.75
CA ALA A 103 -14.62 20.79 2.90
C ALA A 103 -13.31 20.19 2.37
N TRP A 104 -12.52 19.55 3.24
CA TRP A 104 -11.26 18.90 2.85
C TRP A 104 -11.48 17.72 1.88
N VAL A 105 -12.46 16.85 2.15
CA VAL A 105 -12.82 15.73 1.27
C VAL A 105 -13.32 16.26 -0.08
N GLY A 106 -14.19 17.28 -0.06
CA GLY A 106 -14.70 17.93 -1.27
C GLY A 106 -13.61 18.62 -2.07
N ALA A 107 -12.64 19.27 -1.40
CA ALA A 107 -11.48 19.89 -2.04
C ALA A 107 -10.62 18.84 -2.74
N THR A 108 -10.32 17.75 -2.05
CA THR A 108 -9.54 16.62 -2.59
C THR A 108 -10.23 15.98 -3.79
N GLY A 109 -11.54 15.69 -3.68
CA GLY A 109 -12.34 15.13 -4.78
C GLY A 109 -12.40 16.06 -5.99
N SER A 110 -12.64 17.35 -5.76
CA SER A 110 -12.66 18.39 -6.78
C SER A 110 -11.31 18.55 -7.46
N TRP A 111 -10.21 18.53 -6.69
CA TRP A 111 -8.85 18.56 -7.21
C TRP A 111 -8.59 17.36 -8.12
N LEU A 112 -8.83 16.14 -7.64
CA LEU A 112 -8.70 14.94 -8.44
C LEU A 112 -9.53 15.03 -9.73
N ARG A 113 -10.77 15.54 -9.66
CA ARG A 113 -11.65 15.70 -10.82
C ARG A 113 -11.18 16.77 -11.82
N ALA A 114 -10.48 17.80 -11.35
CA ALA A 114 -9.90 18.86 -12.17
C ALA A 114 -8.76 18.34 -13.05
N TRP A 115 -7.96 17.43 -12.51
CA TRP A 115 -6.81 16.81 -13.18
C TRP A 115 -7.11 15.44 -13.76
N TRP A 116 -8.28 14.86 -13.48
CA TRP A 116 -8.64 13.53 -13.96
C TRP A 116 -8.67 13.53 -15.49
N PRO A 117 -7.80 12.75 -16.17
CA PRO A 117 -7.80 12.66 -17.61
C PRO A 117 -9.22 12.32 -18.07
N GLY A 118 -9.78 13.14 -18.96
CA GLY A 118 -10.88 12.63 -19.77
C GLY A 118 -10.34 11.40 -20.45
N VAL A 119 -11.01 10.25 -20.30
CA VAL A 119 -10.84 9.17 -21.26
C VAL A 119 -11.40 9.73 -22.56
N GLU A 120 -10.61 10.55 -23.27
CA GLU A 120 -10.84 10.77 -24.68
C GLU A 120 -10.70 9.38 -25.26
N SER A 121 -11.84 8.77 -25.62
CA SER A 121 -11.94 7.57 -26.43
C SER A 121 -11.29 7.86 -27.79
N ARG A 122 -9.96 8.02 -27.81
CA ARG A 122 -9.17 8.09 -29.03
C ARG A 122 -9.14 6.68 -29.59
N GLY A 123 -10.09 6.43 -30.50
CA GLY A 123 -10.13 5.22 -31.30
C GLY A 123 -11.15 4.20 -30.84
N ALA A 124 -12.44 4.53 -31.02
CA ALA A 124 -13.37 3.56 -31.60
C ALA A 124 -12.98 3.23 -33.06
N GLN A 125 -11.71 2.93 -33.30
CA GLN A 125 -11.28 2.22 -34.49
C GLN A 125 -11.41 0.75 -34.11
N SER A 126 -12.55 0.19 -34.49
CA SER A 126 -12.80 -1.22 -34.78
C SER A 126 -11.58 -2.11 -34.52
N LEU A 127 -11.42 -2.54 -33.27
CA LEU A 127 -10.67 -3.75 -32.98
C LEU A 127 -11.40 -4.88 -33.75
N PRO A 128 -10.71 -5.68 -34.57
CA PRO A 128 -11.34 -6.83 -35.19
C PRO A 128 -11.92 -7.69 -34.07
N ASP A 129 -13.17 -8.15 -34.25
CA ASP A 129 -13.88 -9.08 -33.38
C ASP A 129 -13.04 -10.35 -33.21
N ARG A 130 -12.07 -10.29 -32.29
CA ARG A 130 -11.50 -11.49 -31.72
C ARG A 130 -12.57 -12.03 -30.80
N PRO A 131 -13.05 -13.25 -31.02
CA PRO A 131 -14.01 -13.85 -30.10
C PRO A 131 -13.39 -13.74 -28.71
N LEU A 132 -14.14 -13.13 -27.80
CA LEU A 132 -13.84 -13.12 -26.38
C LEU A 132 -13.76 -14.59 -25.99
N SER A 133 -12.55 -15.17 -26.08
CA SER A 133 -12.26 -16.42 -25.42
C SER A 133 -12.49 -16.11 -23.95
N THR A 134 -13.63 -16.56 -23.47
CA THR A 134 -14.03 -16.64 -22.07
C THR A 134 -13.14 -17.67 -21.40
N ASP A 135 -11.83 -17.44 -21.43
CA ASP A 135 -10.90 -18.17 -20.59
C ASP A 135 -11.00 -17.61 -19.17
N ARG A 136 -12.07 -18.04 -18.50
CA ARG A 136 -12.35 -17.80 -17.08
C ARG A 136 -11.16 -18.24 -16.20
N SER A 137 -10.28 -19.11 -16.72
CA SER A 137 -9.05 -19.60 -16.08
C SER A 137 -7.97 -18.52 -15.91
N SER A 138 -7.86 -17.57 -16.85
CA SER A 138 -6.84 -16.49 -16.80
C SER A 138 -7.08 -15.43 -15.70
N ARG A 139 -8.30 -15.35 -15.14
CA ARG A 139 -8.67 -14.41 -14.07
C ARG A 139 -8.46 -14.94 -12.65
N VAL A 140 -8.44 -16.27 -12.48
CA VAL A 140 -8.25 -16.92 -11.17
C VAL A 140 -6.78 -17.20 -10.84
N TRP A 141 -5.90 -17.27 -11.86
CA TRP A 141 -4.45 -17.45 -11.65
C TRP A 141 -3.77 -16.42 -10.72
N PRO A 142 -4.14 -15.12 -10.71
CA PRO A 142 -3.54 -14.17 -9.77
C PRO A 142 -4.17 -14.18 -8.36
N LEU A 143 -5.28 -14.89 -8.13
CA LEU A 143 -5.97 -14.85 -6.83
C LEU A 143 -5.38 -15.82 -5.81
N ALA A 144 -5.07 -17.05 -6.22
CA ALA A 144 -4.44 -18.05 -5.36
C ALA A 144 -3.09 -17.59 -4.79
N PRO A 145 -2.10 -17.12 -5.59
CA PRO A 145 -0.84 -16.63 -5.05
C PRO A 145 -1.03 -15.36 -4.20
N MET A 146 -1.95 -14.47 -4.56
CA MET A 146 -2.27 -13.31 -3.73
C MET A 146 -2.83 -13.73 -2.37
N LEU A 147 -3.74 -14.70 -2.34
CA LEU A 147 -4.29 -15.24 -1.10
C LEU A 147 -3.19 -15.84 -0.23
N VAL A 148 -2.28 -16.63 -0.81
CA VAL A 148 -1.12 -17.17 -0.09
C VAL A 148 -0.27 -16.04 0.51
N VAL A 149 0.04 -15.00 -0.27
CA VAL A 149 0.80 -13.84 0.22
C VAL A 149 0.06 -13.12 1.35
N LEU A 150 -1.26 -12.96 1.25
CA LEU A 150 -2.07 -12.34 2.31
C LEU A 150 -2.13 -13.19 3.58
N LEU A 151 -2.20 -14.52 3.45
CA LEU A 151 -2.16 -15.45 4.58
C LEU A 151 -0.80 -15.44 5.26
N VAL A 152 0.29 -15.46 4.48
CA VAL A 152 1.65 -15.33 5.02
C VAL A 152 1.84 -13.98 5.70
N ALA A 153 1.37 -12.89 5.08
CA ALA A 153 1.41 -11.56 5.68
C ALA A 153 0.60 -11.46 6.98
N ALA A 154 -0.54 -12.14 7.05
CA ALA A 154 -1.37 -12.23 8.25
C ALA A 154 -0.65 -13.03 9.34
N PHE A 155 -0.09 -14.20 9.01
CA PHE A 155 0.66 -15.02 9.95
C PHE A 155 1.77 -14.21 10.64
N PHE A 156 2.63 -13.53 9.87
CA PHE A 156 3.72 -12.75 10.45
C PHE A 156 3.26 -11.54 11.28
N ARG A 157 2.06 -11.00 11.02
CA ARG A 157 1.55 -9.81 11.74
C ARG A 157 0.71 -10.17 12.97
N PHE A 158 0.02 -11.31 12.95
CA PHE A 158 -0.97 -11.66 13.97
C PHE A 158 -0.56 -12.83 14.86
N HIS A 159 0.27 -13.78 14.40
CA HIS A 159 0.57 -15.03 15.12
C HIS A 159 1.11 -14.82 16.54
N GLY A 160 2.00 -13.83 16.72
CA GLY A 160 2.60 -13.48 18.01
C GLY A 160 2.10 -12.17 18.59
N LEU A 161 0.96 -11.65 18.10
CA LEU A 161 0.55 -10.28 18.39
C LEU A 161 0.24 -10.07 19.87
N GLN A 162 -0.15 -11.09 20.61
CA GLN A 162 -0.35 -10.94 22.05
C GLN A 162 0.99 -10.87 22.79
N GLN A 163 1.97 -11.69 22.39
CA GLN A 163 3.24 -11.87 23.10
C GLN A 163 4.30 -10.83 22.71
N LEU A 164 4.25 -10.26 21.50
CA LEU A 164 5.33 -9.45 20.95
C LEU A 164 4.85 -8.07 20.46
N PRO A 165 5.49 -6.95 20.88
CA PRO A 165 6.35 -6.84 22.06
C PRO A 165 5.54 -7.11 23.36
N PRO A 166 6.17 -7.69 24.40
CA PRO A 166 5.51 -7.94 25.69
C PRO A 166 5.30 -6.64 26.46
N GLU A 167 6.34 -5.81 26.54
CA GLU A 167 6.34 -4.59 27.32
C GLU A 167 5.95 -3.38 26.51
N MET A 168 5.28 -2.44 27.17
CA MET A 168 5.04 -1.11 26.63
C MET A 168 6.29 -0.24 26.76
N THR A 169 6.47 0.67 25.81
CA THR A 169 7.48 1.73 25.88
C THR A 169 6.81 3.07 26.18
N SER A 170 7.59 4.10 26.52
CA SER A 170 7.07 5.47 26.73
C SER A 170 6.22 5.95 25.55
N ASP A 171 6.67 5.68 24.32
CA ASP A 171 5.93 6.03 23.11
C ASP A 171 4.54 5.37 23.03
N HIS A 172 4.42 4.10 23.45
CA HIS A 172 3.12 3.43 23.51
C HIS A 172 2.19 4.06 24.55
N ALA A 173 2.72 4.43 25.71
CA ALA A 173 1.94 5.09 26.76
C ALA A 173 1.45 6.47 26.30
N GLU A 174 2.32 7.27 25.69
CA GLU A 174 1.96 8.56 25.10
C GLU A 174 0.89 8.42 24.02
N LYS A 175 1.00 7.41 23.14
CA LYS A 175 -0.03 7.12 22.15
C LYS A 175 -1.39 6.80 22.77
N LEU A 176 -1.44 6.05 23.87
CA LEU A 176 -2.71 5.78 24.56
C LEU A 176 -3.32 7.04 25.18
N PHE A 177 -2.51 7.99 25.67
CA PHE A 177 -3.03 9.29 26.11
C PHE A 177 -3.66 10.09 24.97
N ASP A 178 -3.10 10.03 23.77
CA ASP A 178 -3.72 10.64 22.57
C ASP A 178 -5.02 9.96 22.18
N VAL A 179 -5.06 8.63 22.22
CA VAL A 179 -6.30 7.87 21.94
C VAL A 179 -7.37 8.19 22.98
N ARG A 180 -7.00 8.29 24.26
CA ARG A 180 -7.92 8.69 25.34
C ARG A 180 -8.53 10.06 25.09
N ASP A 181 -7.71 11.04 24.69
CA ASP A 181 -8.18 12.37 24.35
C ASP A 181 -9.18 12.34 23.19
N VAL A 182 -8.91 11.55 22.14
CA VAL A 182 -9.84 11.37 21.01
C VAL A 182 -11.17 10.80 21.48
N LEU A 183 -11.13 9.75 22.32
CA LEU A 183 -12.33 9.15 22.92
C LEU A 183 -13.10 10.13 23.81
N ALA A 184 -12.41 11.11 24.42
CA ALA A 184 -13.01 12.18 25.20
C ALA A 184 -13.53 13.36 24.35
N GLY A 185 -13.53 13.24 23.01
CA GLY A 185 -14.05 14.26 22.09
C GLY A 185 -13.03 15.33 21.67
N VAL A 186 -11.76 15.14 21.99
CA VAL A 186 -10.66 16.04 21.60
C VAL A 186 -10.12 15.59 20.24
N HIS A 187 -10.78 16.04 19.18
CA HIS A 187 -10.49 15.65 17.81
C HIS A 187 -9.37 16.48 17.16
N ARG A 188 -8.10 16.28 17.56
CA ARG A 188 -6.97 17.06 17.03
C ARG A 188 -6.59 16.70 15.59
N ILE A 189 -6.14 17.69 14.82
CA ILE A 189 -5.53 17.47 13.49
C ILE A 189 -4.06 17.09 13.64
N PHE A 190 -3.34 17.82 14.49
CA PHE A 190 -1.95 17.62 14.87
C PHE A 190 -1.85 17.26 16.35
N PHE A 191 -1.18 16.15 16.65
CA PHE A 191 -1.02 15.65 18.02
C PHE A 191 0.33 16.11 18.59
N PRO A 192 0.36 17.08 19.52
CA PRO A 192 1.61 17.74 19.93
C PRO A 192 2.49 16.91 20.89
N ARG A 193 1.92 15.91 21.58
CA ARG A 193 2.71 14.99 22.41
C ARG A 193 3.77 14.26 21.55
N ASN A 194 4.87 13.83 22.15
CA ASN A 194 6.02 13.20 21.48
C ASN A 194 6.45 13.86 20.14
N THR A 195 6.86 15.12 20.16
CA THR A 195 7.43 15.85 18.99
C THR A 195 6.52 16.10 17.78
N GLY A 196 5.21 15.90 17.93
CA GLY A 196 4.26 16.09 16.84
C GLY A 196 4.05 14.84 16.01
N ARG A 197 2.80 14.37 15.94
CA ARG A 197 2.44 13.12 15.24
C ARG A 197 1.19 13.27 14.40
N GLU A 198 1.14 12.47 13.34
CA GLU A 198 0.04 12.40 12.38
C GLU A 198 -1.20 11.72 12.99
N PRO A 199 -2.41 12.15 12.61
CA PRO A 199 -3.64 11.78 13.30
C PRO A 199 -4.08 10.33 13.08
N ALA A 200 -3.77 9.75 11.92
CA ALA A 200 -4.40 8.52 11.42
C ALA A 200 -4.36 7.34 12.41
N GLN A 201 -3.20 7.12 13.04
CA GLN A 201 -3.04 6.03 14.00
C GLN A 201 -3.95 6.20 15.22
N PHE A 202 -4.07 7.41 15.77
CA PHE A 202 -4.86 7.67 16.98
C PHE A 202 -6.35 7.49 16.76
N TYR A 203 -6.87 7.97 15.61
CA TYR A 203 -8.28 7.78 15.26
C TYR A 203 -8.62 6.33 14.97
N LEU A 204 -7.75 5.60 14.27
CA LEU A 204 -7.94 4.16 14.06
C LEU A 204 -7.94 3.40 15.39
N THR A 205 -6.98 3.70 16.28
CA THR A 205 -6.94 3.05 17.60
C THR A 205 -8.11 3.48 18.47
N ALA A 206 -8.62 4.71 18.38
CA ALA A 206 -9.84 5.13 19.08
C ALA A 206 -11.06 4.35 18.60
N LEU A 207 -11.19 4.08 17.29
CA LEU A 207 -12.23 3.22 16.74
C LEU A 207 -12.17 1.80 17.32
N LEU A 208 -10.96 1.23 17.43
CA LEU A 208 -10.75 -0.09 18.05
C LEU A 208 -11.08 -0.07 19.55
N ALA A 209 -10.50 0.87 20.29
CA ALA A 209 -10.56 0.94 21.73
C ALA A 209 -11.96 1.30 22.27
N GLY A 210 -12.72 2.12 21.55
CA GLY A 210 -14.07 2.54 21.93
C GLY A 210 -15.16 1.73 21.21
N PRO A 211 -15.63 2.15 20.02
CA PRO A 211 -16.79 1.54 19.34
C PRO A 211 -16.69 0.03 19.09
N LEU A 212 -15.49 -0.50 18.82
CA LEU A 212 -15.28 -1.93 18.57
C LEU A 212 -14.96 -2.73 19.84
N GLY A 213 -14.88 -2.08 21.01
CA GLY A 213 -14.80 -2.76 22.30
C GLY A 213 -13.45 -3.41 22.64
N PHE A 214 -12.36 -3.10 21.92
CA PHE A 214 -11.04 -3.67 22.24
C PHE A 214 -10.44 -3.11 23.53
N GLY A 215 -10.96 -1.99 24.03
CA GLY A 215 -10.48 -1.29 25.21
C GLY A 215 -9.25 -0.44 24.95
N LEU A 216 -9.01 0.54 25.83
CA LEU A 216 -7.84 1.42 25.77
C LEU A 216 -6.61 0.71 26.37
N ASN A 217 -5.94 -0.11 25.56
CA ASN A 217 -4.81 -0.92 26.02
C ASN A 217 -3.76 -1.13 24.90
N HIS A 218 -2.64 -1.74 25.28
CA HIS A 218 -1.54 -2.07 24.36
C HIS A 218 -2.01 -2.92 23.17
N MET A 219 -2.95 -3.85 23.38
CA MET A 219 -3.46 -4.72 22.33
C MET A 219 -4.24 -3.95 21.25
N ALA A 220 -4.97 -2.89 21.60
CA ALA A 220 -5.64 -2.05 20.61
C ALA A 220 -4.64 -1.32 19.69
N LEU A 221 -3.51 -0.82 20.24
CA LEU A 221 -2.43 -0.24 19.44
C LEU A 221 -1.80 -1.27 18.49
N LYS A 222 -1.46 -2.45 19.02
CA LYS A 222 -0.86 -3.56 18.26
C LYS A 222 -1.77 -4.05 17.14
N THR A 223 -3.06 -4.16 17.43
CA THR A 223 -4.06 -4.59 16.45
C THR A 223 -4.21 -3.56 15.33
N GLY A 224 -4.31 -2.28 15.66
CA GLY A 224 -4.42 -1.21 14.66
C GLY A 224 -3.23 -1.18 13.70
N THR A 225 -2.00 -1.27 14.22
CA THR A 225 -0.79 -1.27 13.38
C THR A 225 -0.66 -2.56 12.57
N ALA A 226 -1.02 -3.72 13.12
CA ALA A 226 -1.04 -4.99 12.40
C ALA A 226 -2.03 -4.97 11.22
N ILE A 227 -3.24 -4.42 11.42
CA ILE A 227 -4.23 -4.27 10.36
C ILE A 227 -3.71 -3.35 9.24
N ILE A 228 -3.18 -2.18 9.58
CA ILE A 228 -2.60 -1.26 8.57
C ILE A 228 -1.53 -1.98 7.78
N GLY A 229 -0.57 -2.61 8.47
CA GLY A 229 0.53 -3.31 7.81
C GLY A 229 0.03 -4.43 6.90
N TRP A 230 -1.02 -5.16 7.28
CA TRP A 230 -1.59 -6.23 6.48
C TRP A 230 -2.28 -5.67 5.22
N LEU A 231 -3.05 -4.59 5.35
CA LEU A 231 -3.71 -3.90 4.24
C LEU A 231 -2.72 -3.24 3.26
N THR A 232 -1.52 -2.87 3.71
CA THR A 232 -0.48 -2.32 2.82
C THR A 232 -0.06 -3.31 1.74
N VAL A 233 -0.10 -4.63 2.00
CA VAL A 233 0.32 -5.67 1.03
C VAL A 233 -0.51 -5.65 -0.26
N PRO A 234 -1.85 -5.81 -0.23
CA PRO A 234 -2.66 -5.81 -1.44
C PRO A 234 -2.68 -4.43 -2.12
N LEU A 235 -2.62 -3.34 -1.34
CA LEU A 235 -2.59 -1.98 -1.87
C LEU A 235 -1.29 -1.71 -2.66
N THR A 236 -0.14 -2.14 -2.11
CA THR A 236 1.16 -2.00 -2.77
C THR A 236 1.22 -2.83 -4.05
N TYR A 237 0.71 -4.07 -4.01
CA TYR A 237 0.58 -4.88 -5.23
C TYR A 237 -0.31 -4.19 -6.27
N ALA A 238 -1.46 -3.65 -5.87
CA ALA A 238 -2.37 -2.97 -6.78
C ALA A 238 -1.75 -1.72 -7.41
N ALA A 239 -0.96 -0.96 -6.64
CA ALA A 239 -0.19 0.18 -7.13
C ALA A 239 0.90 -0.25 -8.11
N ALA A 240 1.73 -1.23 -7.72
CA ALA A 240 2.81 -1.75 -8.55
C ALA A 240 2.30 -2.34 -9.87
N ARG A 241 1.21 -3.12 -9.82
CA ARG A 241 0.58 -3.70 -11.01
C ARG A 241 0.10 -2.62 -11.99
N ARG A 242 -0.55 -1.57 -11.49
CA ARG A 242 -0.99 -0.45 -12.34
C ARG A 242 0.19 0.34 -12.90
N GLY A 243 1.24 0.55 -12.09
CA GLY A 243 2.45 1.24 -12.51
C GLY A 243 3.30 0.49 -13.54
N ALA A 244 3.32 -0.84 -13.48
CA ALA A 244 4.06 -1.71 -14.40
C ALA A 244 3.39 -1.89 -15.77
N GLY A 245 2.28 -1.19 -16.05
CA GLY A 245 1.59 -1.27 -17.35
C GLY A 245 0.78 -2.55 -17.55
N ALA A 246 0.55 -3.36 -16.52
CA ALA A 246 -0.38 -4.49 -16.56
C ALA A 246 -1.84 -4.01 -16.47
N SER A 247 -2.22 -3.07 -17.35
CA SER A 247 -3.61 -2.78 -17.67
C SER A 247 -4.07 -3.82 -18.68
N ARG A 248 -5.18 -4.49 -18.32
CA ARG A 248 -5.92 -5.54 -19.03
C ARG A 248 -5.73 -5.60 -20.54
#